data_AF-A0A9E3MQ89-F1
#
_entry.id   AF-A0A9E3MQ89-F1
#
_cell.length_a   1.000
_cell.length_b   1.000
_cell.length_c   1.000
_cell.angle_alpha   90.00
_cell.angle_beta   90.00
_cell.angle_gamma   90.00
#
_symmetry.space_group_name_H-M   'P 1'
#
loop_
_entity.id
_entity.type
_entity.pdbx_description
1 polymer ?
#
loop_
_entity_poly.entity_id
_entity_poly.type
_entity_poly.pdbx_seq_one_letter_code
_entity_poly.pdbx_strand_id
1 'polypeptide(L)' 'TWQEALGTWQAEIEKSRHNAARFGLDDVTVGKHRRTGERFNLRWLYTHMIEEYARHNGHADLIRERIDGATGD' A
#
# COMPACT_ATOMS: atom_id res chain seq x y z
N THR A 1 -16.46 -6.07 -12.13
CA THR A 1 -16.72 -4.71 -12.67
C THR A 1 -15.89 -3.67 -11.90
N TRP A 2 -15.93 -2.38 -12.26
CA TRP A 2 -15.28 -1.33 -11.44
C TRP A 2 -15.78 -1.34 -9.98
N GLN A 3 -17.10 -1.48 -9.78
CA GLN A 3 -17.72 -1.49 -8.44
C GLN A 3 -17.22 -2.67 -7.59
N GLU A 4 -17.09 -3.85 -8.19
CA GLU A 4 -16.57 -5.04 -7.53
C GLU A 4 -15.09 -4.90 -7.13
N ALA A 5 -14.26 -4.33 -8.02
CA ALA A 5 -12.86 -4.06 -7.73
C ALA A 5 -12.71 -3.03 -6.60
N LEU A 6 -13.52 -1.97 -6.62
CA LEU A 6 -13.55 -0.96 -5.56
C LEU A 6 -13.98 -1.57 -4.22
N GLY A 7 -15.05 -2.39 -4.22
CA GLY A 7 -15.52 -3.06 -3.01
C GLY A 7 -14.48 -4.02 -2.42
N THR A 8 -13.78 -4.76 -3.28
CA THR A 8 -12.67 -5.63 -2.85
C THR A 8 -11.55 -4.81 -2.21
N TRP A 9 -11.13 -3.71 -2.86
CA TRP A 9 -10.09 -2.84 -2.32
C TRP A 9 -10.45 -2.22 -0.97
N GLN A 10 -11.69 -1.74 -0.80
CA GLN A 10 -12.18 -1.21 0.48
C GLN A 10 -12.18 -2.29 1.56
N ALA A 11 -12.62 -3.51 1.25
CA ALA A 11 -12.61 -4.62 2.20
C ALA A 11 -11.19 -4.98 2.66
N GLU A 12 -10.19 -4.95 1.77
CA GLU A 12 -8.79 -5.18 2.13
C GLU A 12 -8.19 -4.05 2.98
N ILE A 13 -8.58 -2.79 2.73
CA ILE A 13 -8.21 -1.66 3.60
C ILE A 13 -8.73 -1.90 5.03
N GLU A 14 -10.00 -2.26 5.17
CA GLU A 14 -10.59 -2.48 6.51
C GLU A 14 -9.93 -3.66 7.24
N LYS A 15 -9.64 -4.76 6.53
CA LYS A 15 -8.86 -5.88 7.10
C LYS A 15 -7.48 -5.43 7.55
N SER A 16 -6.78 -4.63 6.75
CA SER A 16 -5.45 -4.10 7.08
C SER A 16 -5.51 -3.21 8.34
N ARG A 17 -6.48 -2.28 8.39
CA ARG A 17 -6.71 -1.41 9.56
C ARG A 17 -7.00 -2.21 10.81
N HIS A 18 -7.91 -3.18 10.73
CA HIS A 18 -8.26 -4.05 11.86
C HIS A 18 -7.04 -4.81 12.38
N ASN A 19 -6.22 -5.37 11.49
CA ASN A 19 -5.04 -6.13 11.87
C ASN A 19 -3.97 -5.26 12.56
N ALA A 20 -3.76 -4.05 12.04
CA ALA A 20 -2.73 -3.14 12.51
C ALA A 20 -3.12 -2.37 13.80
N ALA A 21 -4.42 -2.19 14.06
CA ALA A 21 -4.93 -1.51 15.26
C ALA A 21 -4.49 -2.14 16.59
N ARG A 22 -3.97 -3.37 16.54
CA ARG A 22 -3.47 -4.12 17.71
C ARG A 22 -2.03 -3.78 18.09
N PHE A 23 -1.35 -2.94 17.31
CA PHE A 23 0.10 -2.69 17.43
C PHE A 23 0.40 -1.19 17.47
N GLY A 24 1.43 -0.83 18.25
CA GLY A 24 2.05 0.49 18.21
C GLY A 24 2.96 0.66 17.01
N LEU A 25 3.26 1.90 16.64
CA LEU A 25 4.12 2.21 15.48
C LEU A 25 5.55 1.65 15.63
N ASP A 26 6.04 1.51 16.85
CA ASP A 26 7.39 1.03 17.12
C ASP A 26 7.42 -0.49 17.43
N ASP A 27 6.27 -1.17 17.39
CA ASP A 27 6.19 -2.62 17.52
C ASP A 27 6.83 -3.31 16.31
N VAL A 28 7.69 -4.28 16.60
CA VAL A 28 8.51 -4.98 15.60
C VAL A 28 7.83 -6.28 15.16
N THR A 29 7.93 -6.62 13.86
CA THR A 29 7.40 -7.86 13.29
C THR A 29 7.89 -9.10 14.04
N VAL A 30 7.00 -10.08 14.25
CA VAL A 30 7.35 -11.39 14.83
C VAL A 30 8.21 -12.22 13.87
N GLY A 31 7.97 -12.09 12.56
CA GLY A 31 8.76 -12.71 11.51
C GLY A 31 9.91 -11.83 11.04
N LYS A 32 10.89 -12.46 10.40
CA LYS A 32 11.95 -11.79 9.65
C LYS A 32 11.57 -11.72 8.17
N HIS A 33 11.94 -10.63 7.52
CA HIS A 33 11.82 -10.50 6.07
C HIS A 33 12.62 -11.60 5.39
N ARG A 34 11.99 -12.33 4.47
CA ARG A 34 12.55 -13.57 3.91
C ARG A 34 13.87 -13.37 3.17
N ARG A 35 14.06 -12.21 2.54
CA ARG A 35 15.26 -11.92 1.72
C ARG A 35 16.39 -11.25 2.51
N THR A 36 16.06 -10.36 3.44
CA THR A 36 17.07 -9.56 4.17
C THR A 36 17.33 -10.08 5.57
N GLY A 37 16.46 -10.92 6.13
CA GLY A 37 16.57 -11.40 7.51
C GLY A 37 16.23 -10.33 8.57
N GLU A 38 15.87 -9.13 8.14
CA GLU A 38 15.55 -7.99 9.01
C GLU A 38 14.16 -8.10 9.61
N ARG A 39 13.95 -7.40 10.72
CA ARG A 39 12.62 -7.13 11.25
C ARG A 39 12.32 -5.65 11.06
N PHE A 40 11.07 -5.33 10.83
CA PHE A 40 10.63 -3.96 10.64
C PHE A 40 9.62 -3.60 11.72
N ASN A 41 9.57 -2.33 12.11
CA ASN A 41 8.47 -1.84 12.93
C ASN A 41 7.27 -1.42 12.06
N LEU A 42 6.11 -1.27 12.66
CA LEU A 42 4.88 -0.89 11.95
C LEU A 42 5.01 0.48 11.26
N ARG A 43 5.77 1.41 11.85
CA ARG A 43 6.11 2.71 11.25
C ARG A 43 6.80 2.56 9.91
N TRP A 44 7.86 1.75 9.86
CA TRP A 44 8.58 1.47 8.63
C TRP A 44 7.65 0.82 7.59
N LEU A 45 6.82 -0.14 8.02
CA LEU A 45 5.88 -0.83 7.13
C LEU A 45 4.90 0.15 6.49
N TYR A 46 4.32 1.08 7.25
CA TYR A 46 3.42 2.08 6.69
C TYR A 46 4.12 3.05 5.74
N THR A 47 5.28 3.58 6.11
CA THR A 47 6.04 4.45 5.21
C THR A 47 6.37 3.75 3.90
N HIS A 48 6.80 2.48 3.98
CA HIS A 48 7.09 1.68 2.81
C HIS A 48 5.84 1.43 1.93
N MET A 49 4.70 1.11 2.53
CA MET A 49 3.44 0.93 1.78
C MET A 49 2.95 2.22 1.12
N ILE A 50 3.14 3.38 1.75
CA ILE A 50 2.81 4.68 1.15
C ILE A 50 3.69 4.93 -0.08
N GLU A 51 5.00 4.67 0.05
CA GLU A 51 5.94 4.81 -1.07
C GLU A 51 5.58 3.87 -2.23
N GLU A 52 5.29 2.60 -1.93
CA GLU A 52 4.87 1.62 -2.94
C GLU A 52 3.59 2.06 -3.65
N TYR A 53 2.59 2.52 -2.90
CA TYR A 53 1.33 2.98 -3.45
C TYR A 53 1.49 4.23 -4.32
N ALA A 54 2.32 5.18 -3.90
CA ALA A 54 2.64 6.37 -4.69
C ALA A 54 3.33 5.99 -6.02
N ARG A 55 4.26 5.02 -5.99
CA ARG A 55 4.94 4.54 -7.20
C ARG A 55 3.97 3.91 -8.20
N HIS A 56 3.04 3.09 -7.71
CA HIS A 56 1.99 2.50 -8.55
C HIS A 56 1.04 3.54 -9.11
N ASN A 57 0.67 4.56 -8.33
CA ASN A 57 -0.16 5.67 -8.82
C ASN A 57 0.56 6.44 -9.92
N GLY A 58 1.86 6.69 -9.79
CA GLY A 58 2.65 7.31 -10.87
C GLY A 58 2.66 6.48 -12.15
N HIS A 59 2.78 5.15 -12.06
CA HIS A 59 2.68 4.27 -13.23
C HIS A 59 1.27 4.29 -13.85
N ALA A 60 0.22 4.29 -13.03
CA ALA A 60 -1.15 4.37 -13.49
C ALA A 60 -1.46 5.72 -14.16
N ASP A 61 -0.88 6.80 -13.65
CA ASP A 61 -1.00 8.13 -14.25
C ASP A 61 -0.37 8.18 -15.65
N LEU A 62 0.86 7.67 -15.82
CA LEU A 62 1.48 7.57 -17.16
C LEU A 62 0.61 6.79 -18.17
N ILE A 63 -0.09 5.75 -17.72
CA ILE A 63 -1.03 5.01 -18.57
C ILE A 63 -2.26 5.85 -18.90
N ARG A 64 -2.83 6.55 -17.89
CA ARG A 64 -3.96 7.46 -18.06
C ARG A 64 -3.62 8.58 -19.06
N GLU A 65 -2.48 9.26 -18.90
CA GLU A 65 -2.01 10.33 -19.79
C GLU A 65 -1.92 9.85 -21.26
N ARG A 66 -1.53 8.59 -21.48
CA ARG A 66 -1.48 8.01 -22.84
C ARG A 66 -2.85 7.71 -23.43
N ILE A 67 -3.86 7.51 -22.59
CA ILE A 67 -5.22 7.20 -23.03
C ILE A 67 -6.01 8.50 -23.30
N ASP A 68 -5.91 9.49 -22.42
CA ASP A 68 -6.71 10.72 -22.52
C ASP A 68 -5.96 11.94 -23.10
N GLY A 69 -4.64 11.85 -23.24
CA GLY A 69 -3.80 12.92 -23.79
C GLY A 69 -3.55 14.10 -22.85
N ALA A 70 -4.05 14.05 -21.61
CA ALA A 70 -3.87 15.09 -20.61
C ALA A 70 -2.74 14.71 -19.64
N THR A 71 -1.73 15.58 -19.51
CA THR A 71 -0.63 15.41 -18.55
C THR A 71 -1.07 15.75 -17.12
N GLY A 72 -0.42 15.15 -16.12
CA GLY A 72 -0.65 15.48 -14.70
C GLY A 72 -0.28 16.93 -14.33
N ASP A 73 -0.89 17.44 -13.26
CA ASP A 73 -0.62 18.75 -12.63
C ASP A 73 0.57 18.71 -11.64
#